data_AF-A0A8X7P646-F1
#
_entry.id   AF-A0A8X7P646-F1
#
_cell.length_a   1.000
_cell.length_b   1.000
_cell.length_c   1.000
_cell.angle_alpha   90.00
_cell.angle_beta   90.00
_cell.angle_gamma   90.00
#
_symmetry.space_group_name_H-M   'P 1'
#
loop_
_entity.id
_entity.type
_entity.pdbx_description
1 polymer ?
#
loop_
_entity_poly.entity_id
_entity_poly.type
_entity_poly.pdbx_seq_one_letter_code
_entity_poly.pdbx_strand_id
1 'polypeptide(L)'
;MTLDTCTSLLPILTALLGSDMDQHLSVSLDMLLKLVRMYGSPIYSSLSAPASVGVDIEAEQSRCFVELEKVKACLPSLSRRGGLVAKSVLELNLAFQEVSS
;
A
#
# COMPACT_ATOMS: atom_id res chain seq x y z
N MET A 1 -5.88 -11.99 10.23
CA MET A 1 -6.29 -11.15 9.10
C MET A 1 -5.58 -11.71 7.88
N THR A 2 -6.33 -12.27 6.94
CA THR A 2 -5.77 -13.09 5.85
C THR A 2 -5.21 -12.22 4.73
N LEU A 3 -4.13 -12.70 4.10
CA LEU A 3 -3.49 -12.10 2.92
C LEU A 3 -4.45 -11.78 1.76
N ASP A 4 -5.62 -12.43 1.74
CA ASP A 4 -6.73 -12.16 0.81
C ASP A 4 -7.08 -10.66 0.72
N THR A 5 -6.93 -9.92 1.82
CA THR A 5 -7.23 -8.48 1.86
C THR A 5 -6.28 -7.70 0.95
N CYS A 6 -4.99 -8.04 0.97
CA CYS A 6 -4.00 -7.37 0.13
C CYS A 6 -4.13 -7.83 -1.33
N THR A 7 -4.37 -9.11 -1.59
CA THR A 7 -4.48 -9.62 -2.97
C THR A 7 -5.79 -9.27 -3.66
N SER A 8 -6.88 -9.03 -2.92
CA SER A 8 -8.17 -8.59 -3.48
C SER A 8 -8.38 -7.07 -3.46
N LEU A 9 -7.99 -6.37 -2.38
CA LEU A 9 -8.29 -4.93 -2.25
C LEU A 9 -7.19 -4.03 -2.81
N LEU A 10 -5.89 -4.36 -2.67
CA LEU A 10 -4.84 -3.47 -3.18
C LEU A 10 -4.97 -3.19 -4.68
N PRO A 11 -5.24 -4.18 -5.56
CA PRO A 11 -5.40 -3.89 -6.98
C PRO A 11 -6.55 -2.90 -7.26
N ILE A 12 -7.66 -3.02 -6.52
CA ILE A 12 -8.81 -2.11 -6.65
C ILE A 12 -8.44 -0.71 -6.19
N LEU A 13 -7.81 -0.60 -5.02
CA LEU A 13 -7.39 0.69 -4.47
C LEU A 13 -6.34 1.37 -5.36
N THR A 14 -5.39 0.61 -5.89
CA THR A 14 -4.39 1.09 -6.85
C THR A 14 -5.05 1.58 -8.14
N ALA A 15 -6.05 0.86 -8.67
CA ALA A 15 -6.79 1.31 -9.85
C ALA A 15 -7.53 2.64 -9.59
N LEU A 16 -8.10 2.81 -8.39
CA LEU A 16 -8.78 4.04 -8.00
C LEU A 16 -7.81 5.24 -7.84
N LEU A 17 -6.51 5.02 -7.60
CA LEU A 17 -5.51 6.09 -7.64
C LEU A 17 -5.35 6.71 -9.04
N GLY A 18 -5.79 6.03 -10.09
CA GLY A 18 -5.85 6.57 -11.45
C GLY A 18 -7.11 7.39 -11.75
N SER A 19 -8.03 7.54 -10.79
CA SER A 19 -9.29 8.28 -10.98
C SER A 19 -9.07 9.79 -11.05
N ASP A 20 -9.82 10.46 -11.93
CA ASP A 20 -9.83 11.92 -11.99
C ASP A 20 -10.63 12.59 -10.86
N MET A 21 -11.47 11.83 -10.15
CA MET A 21 -12.30 12.34 -9.05
C MET A 21 -11.54 12.34 -7.71
N ASP A 22 -11.37 13.52 -7.12
CA ASP A 22 -10.69 13.70 -5.81
C ASP A 22 -11.35 12.88 -4.69
N GLN A 23 -12.67 12.67 -4.75
CA GLN A 23 -13.37 11.82 -3.78
C GLN A 23 -12.90 10.37 -3.84
N HIS A 24 -12.69 9.82 -5.03
CA HIS A 24 -12.18 8.44 -5.19
C HIS A 24 -10.73 8.34 -4.70
N LEU A 25 -9.91 9.36 -4.99
CA LEU A 25 -8.54 9.43 -4.50
C LEU A 25 -8.49 9.47 -2.98
N SER A 26 -9.28 10.36 -2.36
CA SER A 26 -9.35 10.50 -0.91
C SER A 26 -9.73 9.19 -0.22
N VAL A 27 -10.81 8.54 -0.67
CA VAL A 27 -11.26 7.24 -0.12
C VAL A 27 -10.17 6.17 -0.27
N SER A 28 -9.51 6.12 -1.42
CA SER A 28 -8.48 5.12 -1.70
C SER A 28 -7.24 5.34 -0.86
N LEU A 29 -6.77 6.58 -0.76
CA LEU A 29 -5.61 6.95 0.07
C LEU A 29 -5.86 6.65 1.55
N ASP A 30 -7.06 6.93 2.07
CA ASP A 30 -7.43 6.61 3.45
C ASP A 30 -7.45 5.10 3.72
N MET A 31 -7.97 4.30 2.77
CA MET A 31 -7.96 2.84 2.89
C MET A 31 -6.54 2.28 2.80
N LEU A 32 -5.72 2.80 1.88
CA LEU A 32 -4.31 2.43 1.74
C LEU A 32 -3.52 2.76 3.01
N LEU A 33 -3.75 3.92 3.62
CA LEU A 33 -3.11 4.29 4.89
C LEU A 33 -3.41 3.30 6.01
N LYS A 34 -4.67 2.86 6.13
CA LYS A 34 -5.07 1.84 7.10
C LYS A 34 -4.41 0.49 6.81
N LEU A 35 -4.32 0.10 5.54
CA LEU A 35 -3.66 -1.13 5.12
C LEU A 35 -2.16 -1.11 5.44
N VAL A 36 -1.45 -0.04 5.07
CA VAL A 36 -0.01 0.10 5.35
C VAL A 36 0.27 0.07 6.84
N ARG A 37 -0.52 0.79 7.65
CA ARG A 37 -0.35 0.79 9.11
C ARG A 37 -0.59 -0.58 9.75
N MET A 38 -1.53 -1.35 9.21
CA MET A 38 -1.90 -2.66 9.78
C MET A 38 -1.00 -3.80 9.31
N TYR A 39 -0.57 -3.77 8.05
CA TYR A 39 0.09 -4.90 7.38
C TYR A 39 1.48 -4.60 6.85
N GLY A 40 1.89 -3.33 6.79
CA GLY A 40 3.18 -2.93 6.26
C GLY A 40 4.33 -3.62 6.98
N SER A 41 4.42 -3.50 8.30
CA SER A 41 5.54 -4.12 9.05
C SER A 41 5.62 -5.65 8.85
N PRO A 42 4.52 -6.43 8.96
CA PRO A 42 4.55 -7.86 8.60
C PRO A 42 5.01 -8.14 7.17
N ILE A 43 4.58 -7.35 6.18
CA ILE A 43 4.93 -7.55 4.77
C ILE A 43 6.41 -7.23 4.52
N TYR A 44 6.90 -6.07 4.98
CA TYR A 44 8.29 -5.64 4.74
C TYR A 44 9.31 -6.47 5.53
N SER A 45 8.96 -6.94 6.73
CA SER A 45 9.85 -7.80 7.53
C SER A 45 9.91 -9.25 7.05
N SER A 46 8.90 -9.73 6.32
CA SER A 46 8.92 -11.09 5.76
C SER A 46 9.96 -11.24 4.64
N LEU A 47 10.28 -10.16 3.92
CA LEU A 47 11.29 -10.16 2.86
C LEU A 47 12.74 -10.14 3.38
N SER A 48 12.95 -9.74 4.63
CA SER A 48 14.26 -9.77 5.30
C SER A 48 14.48 -11.06 6.11
N ALA A 49 13.43 -11.86 6.32
CA ALA A 49 13.53 -13.15 6.99
C ALA A 49 14.14 -14.21 6.06
N PRO A 50 14.99 -15.14 6.57
CA PRO A 50 15.42 -16.28 5.80
C PRO A 50 14.21 -17.14 5.41
N ALA A 51 14.11 -17.52 4.13
CA ALA A 51 12.99 -18.30 3.59
C ALA A 51 12.71 -19.52 4.49
N SER A 52 11.59 -19.47 5.20
CA SER A 52 11.14 -20.54 6.10
C SER A 52 9.92 -21.21 5.48
N VAL A 53 10.12 -22.49 5.16
CA VAL A 53 9.17 -23.52 4.72
C VAL A 53 7.69 -23.08 4.69
N GLY A 54 7.24 -22.66 3.51
CA GLY A 54 5.83 -22.38 3.23
C GLY A 54 5.64 -21.66 1.89
N VAL A 55 5.81 -22.39 0.78
CA VAL A 55 5.83 -21.87 -0.61
C VAL A 55 4.63 -20.97 -0.97
N ASP A 56 3.48 -21.12 -0.29
CA ASP A 56 2.26 -20.35 -0.55
C ASP A 56 2.22 -18.99 0.18
N ILE A 57 2.72 -18.92 1.42
CA ILE A 57 2.67 -17.71 2.24
C ILE A 57 3.71 -16.70 1.75
N GLU A 58 4.91 -17.17 1.39
CA GLU A 58 6.00 -16.35 0.87
C GLU A 58 5.65 -15.73 -0.50
N ALA A 59 4.95 -16.48 -1.37
CA ALA A 59 4.50 -15.99 -2.67
C ALA A 59 3.43 -14.90 -2.54
N GLU A 60 2.44 -15.11 -1.67
CA GLU A 60 1.37 -14.13 -1.44
C GLU A 60 1.91 -12.87 -0.74
N GLN A 61 2.84 -12.98 0.21
CA GLN A 61 3.51 -11.83 0.83
C GLN A 61 4.33 -11.02 -0.18
N SER A 62 5.07 -11.71 -1.06
CA SER A 62 5.82 -11.09 -2.15
C SER A 62 4.90 -10.32 -3.10
N ARG A 63 3.72 -10.86 -3.40
CA ARG A 63 2.72 -10.18 -4.23
C ARG A 63 2.17 -8.92 -3.57
N CYS A 64 1.88 -8.98 -2.27
CA CYS A 64 1.41 -7.82 -1.50
C CYS A 64 2.45 -6.70 -1.49
N PHE A 65 3.72 -7.05 -1.31
CA PHE A 65 4.82 -6.11 -1.38
C PHE A 65 4.90 -5.42 -2.75
N VAL A 66 4.84 -6.19 -3.84
CA VAL A 66 4.86 -5.63 -5.21
C VAL A 66 3.72 -4.64 -5.44
N GLU A 67 2.51 -4.94 -4.96
CA GLU A 67 1.38 -4.01 -5.07
C GLU A 67 1.56 -2.75 -4.21
N LEU A 68 2.10 -2.88 -3.00
CA LEU A 68 2.44 -1.73 -2.15
C LEU A 68 3.52 -0.83 -2.78
N GLU A 69 4.54 -1.40 -3.41
CA GLU A 69 5.58 -0.64 -4.11
C GLU A 69 5.01 0.10 -5.34
N LYS A 70 4.04 -0.47 -6.05
CA LYS A 70 3.32 0.24 -7.12
C LYS A 70 2.55 1.45 -6.58
N VAL A 71 1.86 1.29 -5.46
CA VAL A 71 1.16 2.41 -4.79
C VAL A 71 2.16 3.51 -4.44
N LYS A 72 3.29 3.16 -3.83
CA LYS A 72 4.35 4.10 -3.45
C LYS A 72 4.88 4.88 -4.67
N ALA A 73 5.05 4.21 -5.82
CA ALA A 73 5.48 4.84 -7.06
C ALA A 73 4.47 5.85 -7.64
N CYS A 74 3.17 5.69 -7.34
CA CYS A 74 2.13 6.63 -7.79
C CYS A 74 2.07 7.92 -6.96
N LEU A 75 2.50 7.89 -5.69
CA LEU A 75 2.34 9.00 -4.74
C LEU A 75 2.87 10.36 -5.23
N PRO A 76 4.08 10.46 -5.83
CA PRO A 76 4.60 11.76 -6.28
C PRO A 76 3.71 12.46 -7.31
N SER A 77 2.98 11.68 -8.13
CA SER A 77 2.06 12.23 -9.11
C SER A 77 0.80 12.82 -8.48
N LEU A 78 0.32 12.20 -7.39
CA LEU A 78 -0.89 12.57 -6.66
C LEU A 78 -0.65 13.77 -5.74
N SER A 79 0.56 13.93 -5.19
CA SER A 79 0.95 15.09 -4.38
C SER A 79 0.73 16.43 -5.10
N ARG A 80 0.74 16.44 -6.44
CA ARG A 80 0.52 17.64 -7.25
C ARG A 80 -0.93 18.15 -7.24
N ARG A 81 -1.91 17.34 -6.82
CA ARG A 81 -3.33 17.75 -6.77
C ARG A 81 -3.67 18.71 -5.63
N GLY A 82 -2.75 18.92 -4.68
CA GLY A 82 -2.95 19.86 -3.56
C GLY A 82 -4.08 19.44 -2.61
N GLY A 83 -4.46 20.36 -1.70
CA GLY A 83 -5.60 20.17 -0.80
C GLY A 83 -5.52 18.92 0.08
N LEU A 84 -6.68 18.30 0.34
CA LEU A 84 -6.80 17.10 1.17
C LEU A 84 -6.07 15.90 0.56
N VAL A 85 -6.05 15.78 -0.77
CA VAL A 85 -5.34 14.69 -1.47
C VAL A 85 -3.85 14.75 -1.16
N ALA A 86 -3.22 15.92 -1.28
CA ALA A 86 -1.79 16.08 -0.97
C ALA A 86 -1.48 15.76 0.51
N LYS A 87 -2.38 16.10 1.43
CA LYS A 87 -2.25 15.75 2.85
C LYS A 87 -2.28 14.23 3.06
N SER A 88 -3.28 13.54 2.50
CA SER A 88 -3.40 12.08 2.63
C SER A 88 -2.23 11.35 1.97
N VAL A 89 -1.71 11.85 0.84
CA VAL A 89 -0.50 11.32 0.20
C VAL A 89 0.73 11.45 1.11
N LEU A 90 0.90 12.59 1.77
CA LEU A 90 2.00 12.80 2.71
C LEU A 90 1.91 11.82 3.88
N GLU A 91 0.73 11.67 4.49
CA GLU A 91 0.51 10.73 5.58
C GLU A 91 0.80 9.28 5.17
N LEU A 92 0.37 8.90 3.97
CA LEU A 92 0.64 7.57 3.41
C LEU A 92 2.14 7.35 3.14
N ASN A 93 2.84 8.35 2.61
CA ASN A 93 4.29 8.26 2.36
C ASN A 93 5.08 8.12 3.68
N LEU A 94 4.69 8.83 4.74
CA LEU A 94 5.29 8.67 6.07
C LEU A 94 5.05 7.27 6.62
N ALA A 95 3.82 6.75 6.51
CA ALA A 95 3.52 5.38 6.94
C ALA A 95 4.36 4.33 6.21
N PHE A 96 4.63 4.52 4.91
CA PHE A 96 5.54 3.66 4.17
C PHE A 96 6.98 3.70 4.70
N GLN A 97 7.49 4.89 5.06
CA GLN A 97 8.85 5.02 5.63
C GLN A 97 8.97 4.31 6.98
N GLU A 98 7.94 4.42 7.82
CA GLU A 98 7.89 3.76 9.13
C GLU A 98 7.96 2.23 9.03
N VAL A 99 7.28 1.64 8.03
CA VAL A 99 7.22 0.17 7.89
C VAL A 99 8.33 -0.44 7.05
N SER A 100 9.04 0.36 6.24
CA SER A 100 10.16 -0.09 5.40
C SER A 100 11.53 0.01 6.07
N SER A 101 11.56 0.32 7.37
CA SER A 101 12.79 0.52 8.16
C SER A 101 13.38 -0.78 8.70
#